data_AF-A0A4Q7Z3F5-F1
#
_entry.id   AF-A0A4Q7Z3F5-F1
#
_cell.length_a   1.000
_cell.length_b   1.000
_cell.length_c   1.000
_cell.angle_alpha   90.00
_cell.angle_beta   90.00
_cell.angle_gamma   90.00
#
_symmetry.space_group_name_H-M   'P 1'
#
loop_
_entity.id
_entity.type
_entity.pdbx_description
1 polymer ?
#
loop_
_entity_poly.entity_id
_entity_poly.type
_entity_poly.pdbx_seq_one_letter_code
_entity_poly.pdbx_strand_id
1 'polypeptide(L)'
;MSGAGIRAVNGLTARWARTVAADDGTVFSAAGVWPLLAFLADGAAGQARADLSEALGAPADVAASAARQLLAEMASVTGLDTALGLWTQQSLRLRDDWLAGLPAGTRGTFGDDLLTAQERLDAWAAERTGGLVERMPLKLTRDAQVVLASALSLRTTWRQPFTEMPLRPEHGPWQGRTLLGLFRRSVRPDRVGVAATPEGHVTALTVPGDNGIDIHLVLGEEGMTPGQVIGAGVGLVERTLPVTEGGRLPLGHVGPGLHVEQRPSASPEPVALDVRTVAYEVRADHDLLADPSLFGLPTTPHAHFPGISDTPLTIGAARQSAVAQFSAKGFRAGAVTAVAATPGSAPPQLPHTTTVLSLTYDRPFAFLTTTRSPRLLLTTGWVTAPTPYPAMHLTPASTS
;
A
#
# COMPACT_ATOMS: atom_id res chain seq x y z
N MET A 1 15.86 5.41 -11.52
CA MET A 1 14.65 5.40 -12.35
C MET A 1 14.39 6.82 -12.85
N SER A 2 13.92 6.97 -14.09
CA SER A 2 13.50 8.27 -14.60
C SER A 2 12.16 8.71 -14.00
N GLY A 3 11.88 10.02 -13.97
CA GLY A 3 10.58 10.55 -13.54
C GLY A 3 9.37 9.99 -14.33
N ALA A 4 9.60 9.43 -15.52
CA ALA A 4 8.56 8.76 -16.31
C ALA A 4 8.15 7.40 -15.72
N GLY A 5 9.11 6.57 -15.28
CA GLY A 5 8.82 5.26 -14.67
C GLY A 5 8.01 5.38 -13.37
N ILE A 6 8.31 6.40 -12.57
CA ILE A 6 7.57 6.69 -11.32
C ILE A 6 6.11 7.03 -11.63
N ARG A 7 5.86 7.94 -12.59
CA ARG A 7 4.50 8.30 -13.02
C ARG A 7 3.76 7.14 -13.66
N ALA A 8 4.46 6.26 -14.37
CA ALA A 8 3.89 5.05 -14.96
C ALA A 8 3.35 4.09 -13.87
N VAL A 9 4.15 3.82 -12.82
CA VAL A 9 3.73 3.01 -11.67
C VAL A 9 2.60 3.69 -10.88
N ASN A 10 2.76 4.96 -10.52
CA ASN A 10 1.74 5.72 -9.79
C ASN A 10 0.42 5.81 -10.58
N GLY A 11 0.51 5.97 -11.90
CA GLY A 11 -0.63 5.92 -12.81
C GLY A 11 -1.36 4.58 -12.78
N LEU A 12 -0.63 3.45 -12.83
CA LEU A 12 -1.23 2.13 -12.65
C LEU A 12 -1.90 1.99 -11.26
N THR A 13 -1.28 2.50 -10.18
CA THR A 13 -1.93 2.56 -8.85
C THR A 13 -3.26 3.32 -8.90
N ALA A 14 -3.30 4.49 -9.55
CA ALA A 14 -4.52 5.30 -9.68
C ALA A 14 -5.60 4.68 -10.59
N ARG A 15 -5.22 3.82 -11.54
CA ARG A 15 -6.20 3.05 -12.34
C ARG A 15 -6.75 1.87 -11.55
N TRP A 16 -5.89 1.10 -10.88
CA TRP A 16 -6.29 -0.03 -10.03
C TRP A 16 -7.17 0.41 -8.86
N ALA A 17 -6.89 1.58 -8.27
CA ALA A 17 -7.75 2.19 -7.24
C ALA A 17 -9.23 2.28 -7.65
N ARG A 18 -9.54 2.50 -8.94
CA ARG A 18 -10.93 2.62 -9.42
C ARG A 18 -11.70 1.31 -9.46
N THR A 19 -11.03 0.16 -9.33
CA THR A 19 -11.68 -1.16 -9.27
C THR A 19 -11.92 -1.63 -7.83
N VAL A 20 -11.57 -0.83 -6.82
CA VAL A 20 -11.72 -1.18 -5.40
C VAL A 20 -13.17 -1.01 -4.95
N ALA A 21 -13.78 -2.11 -4.49
CA ALA A 21 -15.11 -2.13 -3.87
C ALA A 21 -15.12 -1.42 -2.51
N ALA A 22 -16.27 -0.83 -2.15
CA ALA A 22 -16.43 -0.03 -0.93
C ALA A 22 -16.40 -0.83 0.37
N ASP A 23 -16.99 -2.03 0.34
CA ASP A 23 -17.25 -2.83 1.53
C ASP A 23 -16.03 -3.67 1.98
N ASP A 24 -15.15 -4.01 1.03
CA ASP A 24 -13.98 -4.85 1.28
C ASP A 24 -12.72 -4.04 1.58
N GLY A 25 -12.03 -4.42 2.67
CA GLY A 25 -10.70 -3.90 2.97
C GLY A 25 -9.68 -4.53 2.02
N THR A 26 -8.83 -3.71 1.40
CA THR A 26 -7.87 -4.21 0.41
C THR A 26 -6.50 -3.55 0.51
N VAL A 27 -5.48 -4.23 -0.01
CA VAL A 27 -4.12 -3.71 -0.18
C VAL A 27 -3.54 -4.24 -1.48
N PHE A 28 -2.87 -3.39 -2.25
CA PHE A 28 -2.24 -3.73 -3.52
C PHE A 28 -0.96 -2.92 -3.75
N SER A 29 -0.18 -3.33 -4.75
CA SER A 29 1.08 -2.72 -5.14
C SER A 29 1.25 -2.77 -6.65
N ALA A 30 1.05 -1.62 -7.31
CA ALA A 30 1.44 -1.48 -8.71
C ALA A 30 2.97 -1.64 -8.87
N ALA A 31 3.77 -1.15 -7.93
CA ALA A 31 5.24 -1.27 -7.97
C ALA A 31 5.73 -2.73 -7.97
N GLY A 32 5.00 -3.64 -7.32
CA GLY A 32 5.27 -5.08 -7.35
C GLY A 32 4.79 -5.79 -8.63
N VAL A 33 3.82 -5.26 -9.36
CA VAL A 33 3.26 -5.88 -10.58
C VAL A 33 3.92 -5.33 -11.85
N TRP A 34 4.14 -4.02 -11.90
CA TRP A 34 4.63 -3.29 -13.07
C TRP A 34 5.91 -3.89 -13.69
N PRO A 35 6.92 -4.33 -12.92
CA PRO A 35 8.10 -5.00 -13.50
C PRO A 35 7.78 -6.30 -14.25
N LEU A 36 6.83 -7.12 -13.76
CA LEU A 36 6.46 -8.39 -14.39
C LEU A 36 5.80 -8.13 -15.75
N LEU A 37 4.88 -7.16 -15.80
CA LEU A 37 4.24 -6.71 -17.04
C LEU A 37 5.28 -6.15 -18.03
N ALA A 38 6.26 -5.39 -17.53
CA ALA A 38 7.33 -4.82 -18.33
C ALA A 38 8.27 -5.87 -18.94
N PHE A 39 8.59 -6.95 -18.21
CA PHE A 39 9.37 -8.08 -18.74
C PHE A 39 8.58 -8.92 -19.76
N LEU A 40 7.25 -9.01 -19.63
CA LEU A 40 6.40 -9.58 -20.67
C LEU A 40 6.35 -8.69 -21.92
N ALA A 41 6.25 -7.37 -21.75
CA ALA A 41 6.16 -6.41 -22.84
C ALA A 41 7.40 -6.43 -23.74
N ASP A 42 8.58 -6.63 -23.13
CA ASP A 42 9.87 -6.79 -23.80
C ASP A 42 9.80 -7.84 -24.93
N GLY A 43 9.30 -9.03 -24.60
CA GLY A 43 9.17 -10.16 -25.53
C GLY A 43 7.82 -10.27 -26.26
N ALA A 44 6.89 -9.33 -26.04
CA ALA A 44 5.60 -9.29 -26.71
C ALA A 44 5.68 -8.64 -28.11
N ALA A 45 4.80 -9.07 -29.01
CA ALA A 45 4.60 -8.45 -30.34
C ALA A 45 3.10 -8.26 -30.65
N GLY A 46 2.81 -7.44 -31.67
CA GLY A 46 1.43 -7.19 -32.12
C GLY A 46 0.56 -6.59 -31.00
N GLN A 47 -0.69 -7.04 -30.92
CA GLN A 47 -1.68 -6.53 -29.97
C GLN A 47 -1.23 -6.65 -28.50
N ALA A 48 -0.69 -7.81 -28.10
CA ALA A 48 -0.20 -8.03 -26.73
C ALA A 48 0.90 -7.02 -26.32
N ARG A 49 1.72 -6.53 -27.27
CA ARG A 49 2.70 -5.47 -27.00
C ARG A 49 2.04 -4.11 -26.82
N ALA A 50 0.98 -3.82 -27.57
CA ALA A 50 0.23 -2.57 -27.47
C ALA A 50 -0.52 -2.50 -26.13
N ASP A 51 -1.27 -3.55 -25.79
CA ASP A 51 -2.04 -3.66 -24.54
C ASP A 51 -1.13 -3.52 -23.31
N LEU A 52 0.00 -4.23 -23.30
CA LEU A 52 1.00 -4.10 -22.23
C LEU A 52 1.61 -2.69 -22.18
N SER A 53 1.88 -2.04 -23.32
CA SER A 53 2.42 -0.66 -23.32
C SER A 53 1.42 0.34 -22.74
N GLU A 54 0.14 0.20 -23.05
CA GLU A 54 -0.93 1.04 -22.52
C GLU A 54 -1.11 0.82 -21.01
N ALA A 55 -1.17 -0.43 -20.56
CA ALA A 55 -1.28 -0.77 -19.15
C ALA A 55 -0.04 -0.37 -18.33
N LEU A 56 1.16 -0.46 -18.91
CA LEU A 56 2.37 0.07 -18.29
C LEU A 56 2.36 1.60 -18.23
N GLY A 57 1.65 2.29 -19.14
CA GLY A 57 1.77 3.74 -19.31
C GLY A 57 3.17 4.14 -19.82
N ALA A 58 3.86 3.22 -20.50
CA ALA A 58 5.23 3.39 -20.97
C ALA A 58 5.46 2.53 -22.24
N PRO A 59 6.26 2.99 -23.21
CA PRO A 59 6.59 2.20 -24.40
C PRO A 59 7.30 0.88 -24.04
N ALA A 60 6.84 -0.24 -24.62
CA ALA A 60 7.38 -1.58 -24.34
C ALA A 60 8.88 -1.76 -24.64
N ASP A 61 9.47 -0.94 -25.52
CA ASP A 61 10.91 -0.94 -25.83
C ASP A 61 11.79 -0.39 -24.71
N VAL A 62 11.26 0.50 -23.85
CA VAL A 62 11.97 1.00 -22.66
C VAL A 62 11.51 0.33 -21.35
N ALA A 63 10.39 -0.39 -21.39
CA ALA A 63 9.74 -0.97 -20.21
C ALA A 63 10.66 -1.87 -19.37
N ALA A 64 11.32 -2.86 -19.98
CA ALA A 64 12.20 -3.77 -19.24
C ALA A 64 13.43 -3.07 -18.63
N SER A 65 13.96 -2.03 -19.30
CA SER A 65 15.04 -1.20 -18.74
C SER A 65 14.55 -0.40 -17.53
N ALA A 66 13.38 0.22 -17.63
CA ALA A 66 12.74 0.93 -16.53
C ALA A 66 12.40 -0.02 -15.35
N ALA A 67 11.97 -1.26 -15.63
CA ALA A 67 11.70 -2.29 -14.62
C ALA A 67 12.95 -2.69 -13.83
N ARG A 68 14.09 -2.88 -14.51
CA ARG A 68 15.39 -3.12 -13.85
C ARG A 68 15.79 -1.94 -12.95
N GLN A 69 15.58 -0.70 -13.40
CA GLN A 69 15.85 0.50 -12.59
C GLN A 69 14.92 0.61 -11.38
N LEU A 70 13.63 0.34 -11.55
CA LEU A 70 12.62 0.31 -10.48
C LEU A 70 12.98 -0.73 -9.41
N LEU A 71 13.38 -1.93 -9.82
CA LEU A 71 13.81 -2.99 -8.91
C LEU A 71 15.09 -2.64 -8.16
N ALA A 72 16.08 -2.05 -8.83
CA ALA A 72 17.30 -1.58 -8.18
C ALA A 72 17.02 -0.47 -7.15
N GLU A 73 16.07 0.43 -7.42
CA GLU A 73 15.63 1.43 -6.45
C GLU A 73 14.89 0.80 -5.27
N MET A 74 13.92 -0.08 -5.50
CA MET A 74 13.18 -0.76 -4.42
C MET A 74 14.12 -1.58 -3.52
N ALA A 75 15.10 -2.28 -4.10
CA ALA A 75 16.12 -3.02 -3.35
C ALA A 75 17.05 -2.12 -2.50
N SER A 76 17.12 -0.81 -2.77
CA SER A 76 17.86 0.16 -1.95
C SER A 76 17.05 0.72 -0.77
N VAL A 77 15.73 0.50 -0.75
CA VAL A 77 14.84 1.01 0.30
C VAL A 77 14.91 0.10 1.53
N THR A 78 15.56 0.59 2.59
CA THR A 78 15.67 -0.16 3.86
C THR A 78 14.28 -0.49 4.42
N GLY A 79 14.00 -1.78 4.65
CA GLY A 79 12.71 -2.24 5.18
C GLY A 79 11.64 -2.53 4.12
N LEU A 80 11.98 -2.48 2.83
CA LEU A 80 11.15 -2.99 1.75
C LEU A 80 11.77 -4.29 1.20
N ASP A 81 11.01 -5.39 1.26
CA ASP A 81 11.32 -6.63 0.54
C ASP A 81 10.33 -6.81 -0.62
N THR A 82 10.83 -7.02 -1.83
CA THR A 82 10.03 -7.26 -3.04
C THR A 82 10.32 -8.64 -3.61
N ALA A 83 9.27 -9.41 -3.85
CA ALA A 83 9.31 -10.73 -4.48
C ALA A 83 8.67 -10.63 -5.87
N LEU A 84 9.46 -10.91 -6.92
CA LEU A 84 8.96 -11.11 -8.28
C LEU A 84 9.23 -12.54 -8.70
N GLY A 85 8.18 -13.25 -9.11
CA GLY A 85 8.25 -14.62 -9.59
C GLY A 85 7.65 -14.71 -10.97
N LEU A 86 8.49 -14.85 -12.00
CA LEU A 86 8.10 -15.31 -13.31
C LEU A 86 8.45 -16.80 -13.39
N TRP A 87 7.42 -17.63 -13.28
CA TRP A 87 7.56 -19.09 -13.24
C TRP A 87 7.19 -19.67 -14.61
N THR A 88 8.08 -20.46 -15.20
CA THR A 88 7.86 -21.09 -16.50
C THR A 88 7.80 -22.61 -16.38
N GLN A 89 6.89 -23.24 -17.11
CA GLN A 89 6.84 -24.69 -17.22
C GLN A 89 8.16 -25.21 -17.87
N GLN A 90 8.67 -26.35 -17.40
CA GLN A 90 10.03 -26.83 -17.70
C GLN A 90 10.29 -27.28 -19.15
N SER A 91 9.29 -27.75 -19.89
CA SER A 91 9.44 -28.11 -21.31
C SER A 91 9.24 -26.93 -22.27
N LEU A 92 8.87 -25.75 -21.76
CA LEU A 92 8.81 -24.52 -22.54
C LEU A 92 10.22 -24.06 -22.93
N ARG A 93 10.49 -24.01 -24.24
CA ARG A 93 11.73 -23.43 -24.78
C ARG A 93 11.64 -21.92 -24.76
N LEU A 94 12.54 -21.28 -24.03
CA LEU A 94 12.63 -19.83 -23.88
C LEU A 94 13.86 -19.32 -24.64
N ARG A 95 13.81 -18.07 -25.11
CA ARG A 95 14.95 -17.42 -25.78
C ARG A 95 15.96 -16.92 -24.76
N ASP A 96 17.23 -17.25 -24.99
CA ASP A 96 18.33 -16.91 -24.07
C ASP A 96 18.53 -15.40 -23.89
N ASP A 97 18.34 -14.61 -24.95
CA ASP A 97 18.45 -13.14 -24.89
C ASP A 97 17.45 -12.52 -23.91
N TRP A 98 16.19 -12.98 -23.94
CA TRP A 98 15.16 -12.51 -23.02
C TRP A 98 15.41 -13.00 -21.59
N LEU A 99 15.88 -14.24 -21.43
CA LEU A 99 16.29 -14.78 -20.14
C LEU A 99 17.45 -14.01 -19.51
N ALA A 100 18.46 -13.64 -20.29
CA ALA A 100 19.58 -12.79 -19.86
C ALA A 100 19.10 -11.38 -19.46
N GLY A 101 17.95 -10.95 -19.96
CA GLY A 101 17.27 -9.72 -19.56
C GLY A 101 16.57 -9.77 -18.20
N LEU A 102 16.34 -10.95 -17.59
CA LEU A 102 15.64 -11.04 -16.31
C LEU A 102 16.60 -10.86 -15.11
N PRO A 103 16.22 -10.07 -14.08
CA PRO A 103 17.03 -9.97 -12.86
C PRO A 103 17.19 -11.31 -12.14
N ALA A 104 18.35 -11.52 -11.52
CA ALA A 104 18.65 -12.75 -10.78
C ALA A 104 17.58 -13.06 -9.72
N GLY A 105 17.14 -14.32 -9.67
CA GLY A 105 16.09 -14.78 -8.74
C GLY A 105 14.66 -14.37 -9.10
N THR A 106 14.44 -13.68 -10.24
CA THR A 106 13.08 -13.40 -10.76
C THR A 106 12.44 -14.63 -11.42
N ARG A 107 13.26 -15.54 -11.98
CA ARG A 107 12.76 -16.74 -12.68
C ARG A 107 12.66 -17.95 -11.75
N GLY A 108 11.52 -18.62 -11.78
CA GLY A 108 11.33 -19.99 -11.28
C GLY A 108 10.96 -20.97 -12.40
N THR A 109 10.98 -22.28 -12.11
CA THR A 109 10.47 -23.30 -13.05
C THR A 109 9.63 -24.35 -12.33
N PHE A 110 8.62 -24.89 -13.03
CA PHE A 110 7.77 -25.98 -12.54
C PHE A 110 7.63 -27.09 -13.58
N GLY A 111 7.54 -28.33 -13.11
CA GLY A 111 7.34 -29.53 -13.93
C GLY A 111 5.94 -30.10 -13.75
N ASP A 112 5.74 -31.36 -14.16
CA ASP A 112 4.42 -32.01 -14.13
C ASP A 112 3.96 -32.42 -12.72
N ASP A 113 4.89 -32.45 -11.74
CA ASP A 113 4.56 -32.51 -10.32
C ASP A 113 4.12 -31.13 -9.80
N LEU A 114 2.83 -30.86 -9.97
CA LEU A 114 2.20 -29.62 -9.57
C LEU A 114 2.14 -29.42 -8.04
N LEU A 115 2.22 -30.49 -7.23
CA LEU A 115 2.17 -30.39 -5.78
C LEU A 115 3.49 -29.82 -5.26
N THR A 116 4.61 -30.49 -5.58
CA THR A 116 5.95 -30.00 -5.23
C THR A 116 6.23 -28.62 -5.85
N ALA A 117 5.67 -28.32 -7.04
CA ALA A 117 5.77 -27.00 -7.63
C ALA A 117 5.01 -25.92 -6.84
N GLN A 118 3.82 -26.22 -6.32
CA GLN A 118 3.05 -25.32 -5.46
C GLN A 118 3.76 -25.09 -4.12
N GLU A 119 4.29 -26.14 -3.49
CA GLU A 119 5.07 -26.03 -2.25
C GLU A 119 6.30 -25.11 -2.42
N ARG A 120 6.96 -25.17 -3.59
CA ARG A 120 8.09 -24.28 -3.91
C ARG A 120 7.68 -22.84 -4.16
N LEU A 121 6.49 -22.59 -4.71
CA LEU A 121 5.90 -21.25 -4.84
C LEU A 121 5.54 -20.65 -3.47
N ASP A 122 4.91 -21.45 -2.63
CA ASP A 122 4.48 -21.06 -1.28
C ASP A 122 5.71 -20.77 -0.39
N ALA A 123 6.72 -21.65 -0.40
CA ALA A 123 7.99 -21.45 0.29
C ALA A 123 8.74 -20.20 -0.21
N TRP A 124 8.76 -19.96 -1.52
CA TRP A 124 9.35 -18.75 -2.11
C TRP A 124 8.64 -17.47 -1.63
N ALA A 125 7.30 -17.49 -1.56
CA ALA A 125 6.52 -16.35 -1.06
C ALA A 125 6.76 -16.11 0.44
N ALA A 126 6.83 -17.17 1.23
CA ALA A 126 7.10 -17.11 2.66
C ALA A 126 8.50 -16.55 2.94
N GLU A 127 9.54 -17.09 2.28
CA GLU A 127 10.92 -16.60 2.39
C GLU A 127 11.00 -15.11 2.03
N ARG A 128 10.47 -14.72 0.87
CA ARG A 128 10.60 -13.36 0.33
C ARG A 128 9.75 -12.30 1.02
N THR A 129 8.76 -12.70 1.83
CA THR A 129 7.94 -11.76 2.60
C THR A 129 8.28 -11.72 4.09
N GLY A 130 9.18 -12.58 4.56
CA GLY A 130 9.45 -12.77 5.99
C GLY A 130 8.30 -13.47 6.72
N GLY A 131 7.64 -14.42 6.05
CA GLY A 131 6.51 -15.20 6.56
C GLY A 131 5.16 -14.48 6.56
N LEU A 132 5.02 -13.32 5.90
CA LEU A 132 3.73 -12.62 5.85
C LEU A 132 2.74 -13.26 4.86
N VAL A 133 3.25 -13.75 3.73
CA VAL A 133 2.50 -14.48 2.71
C VAL A 133 2.99 -15.93 2.75
N GLU A 134 2.31 -16.76 3.52
CA GLU A 134 2.68 -18.17 3.73
C GLU A 134 2.39 -19.05 2.52
N ARG A 135 1.43 -18.66 1.67
CA ARG A 135 0.98 -19.41 0.48
C ARG A 135 0.60 -18.45 -0.63
N MET A 136 0.86 -18.84 -1.88
CA MET A 136 0.46 -18.07 -3.05
C MET A 136 -1.01 -18.33 -3.40
N PRO A 137 -1.82 -17.29 -3.68
CA PRO A 137 -3.25 -17.42 -3.98
C PRO A 137 -3.51 -17.85 -5.44
N LEU A 138 -2.87 -18.95 -5.86
CA LEU A 138 -3.11 -19.64 -7.13
C LEU A 138 -3.08 -21.14 -6.93
N LYS A 139 -3.71 -21.87 -7.86
CA LYS A 139 -3.57 -23.30 -8.02
C LYS A 139 -2.87 -23.55 -9.35
N LEU A 140 -1.68 -24.17 -9.33
CA LEU A 140 -1.03 -24.59 -10.57
C LEU A 140 -1.90 -25.61 -11.32
N THR A 141 -1.95 -25.48 -12.65
CA THR A 141 -2.62 -26.38 -13.58
C THR A 141 -1.63 -26.85 -14.65
N ARG A 142 -1.93 -27.95 -15.34
CA ARG A 142 -1.05 -28.47 -16.42
C ARG A 142 -1.03 -27.56 -17.66
N ASP A 143 -2.06 -26.76 -17.84
CA ASP A 143 -2.21 -25.84 -18.98
C ASP A 143 -1.48 -24.51 -18.77
N ALA A 144 -0.99 -24.24 -17.55
CA ALA A 144 -0.19 -23.07 -17.25
C ALA A 144 1.21 -23.20 -17.84
N GLN A 145 1.58 -22.32 -18.78
CA GLN A 145 2.93 -22.24 -19.34
C GLN A 145 3.78 -21.17 -18.65
N VAL A 146 3.16 -20.03 -18.33
CA VAL A 146 3.76 -18.92 -17.57
C VAL A 146 2.86 -18.55 -16.40
N VAL A 147 3.45 -18.34 -15.22
CA VAL A 147 2.80 -17.84 -14.02
C VAL A 147 3.54 -16.59 -13.53
N LEU A 148 2.80 -15.50 -13.30
CA LEU A 148 3.30 -14.28 -12.70
C LEU A 148 2.89 -14.22 -11.22
N ALA A 149 3.85 -13.95 -10.35
CA ALA A 149 3.68 -13.86 -8.91
C ALA A 149 4.36 -12.60 -8.39
N SER A 150 3.64 -11.79 -7.63
CA SER A 150 4.16 -10.62 -6.91
C SER A 150 3.83 -10.72 -5.43
N ALA A 151 4.82 -10.47 -4.58
CA ALA A 151 4.60 -10.25 -3.15
C ALA A 151 5.50 -9.13 -2.64
N LEU A 152 5.03 -8.37 -1.66
CA LEU A 152 5.74 -7.21 -1.12
C LEU A 152 5.53 -7.13 0.39
N SER A 153 6.63 -7.04 1.13
CA SER A 153 6.66 -6.83 2.58
C SER A 153 7.31 -5.47 2.87
N LEU A 154 6.60 -4.61 3.59
CA LEU A 154 7.08 -3.29 3.99
C LEU A 154 7.15 -3.24 5.51
N ARG A 155 8.21 -2.62 6.04
CA ARG A 155 8.45 -2.38 7.46
C ARG A 155 8.97 -0.95 7.62
N THR A 156 8.47 -0.21 8.61
CA THR A 156 8.99 1.12 8.97
C THR A 156 8.63 1.45 10.42
N THR A 157 9.50 2.15 11.14
CA THR A 157 9.24 2.53 12.53
C THR A 157 8.86 4.01 12.60
N TRP A 158 7.91 4.37 13.47
CA TRP A 158 7.58 5.78 13.67
C TRP A 158 8.68 6.48 14.47
N ARG A 159 9.17 7.61 13.94
CA ARG A 159 10.07 8.52 14.68
C ARG A 159 9.44 9.03 15.98
N GLN A 160 8.12 9.17 15.99
CA GLN A 160 7.30 9.39 17.17
C GLN A 160 6.16 8.36 17.17
N PRO A 161 6.21 7.34 18.04
CA PRO A 161 5.14 6.36 18.23
C PRO A 161 3.78 6.99 18.53
N PHE A 162 2.72 6.21 18.30
CA PHE A 162 1.40 6.51 18.86
C PHE A 162 1.27 5.83 20.24
N THR A 163 0.35 6.31 21.05
CA THR A 163 -0.13 5.65 22.28
C THR A 163 -1.38 4.84 21.94
N GLU A 164 -1.42 3.59 22.40
CA GLU A 164 -2.61 2.73 22.26
C GLU A 164 -3.70 3.16 23.25
N MET A 165 -4.95 3.17 22.81
CA MET A 165 -6.12 3.46 23.65
C MET A 165 -7.37 2.73 23.15
N PRO A 166 -8.36 2.45 24.00
CA PRO A 166 -9.68 2.04 23.52
C PRO A 166 -10.31 3.19 22.71
N LEU A 167 -10.69 2.92 21.47
CA LEU A 167 -11.49 3.84 20.65
C LEU A 167 -12.91 3.28 20.48
N ARG A 168 -13.92 4.13 20.69
CA ARG A 168 -15.33 3.82 20.45
C ARG A 168 -15.90 4.89 19.53
N PRO A 169 -15.99 4.64 18.21
CA PRO A 169 -16.62 5.57 17.28
C PRO A 169 -18.08 5.82 17.66
N GLU A 170 -18.46 7.09 17.74
CA GLU A 170 -19.84 7.50 18.08
C GLU A 170 -20.79 7.30 16.89
N HIS A 171 -20.25 7.37 15.66
CA HIS A 171 -20.98 7.33 14.39
C HIS A 171 -20.23 6.46 13.37
N GLY A 172 -20.82 6.27 12.19
CA GLY A 172 -20.21 5.54 11.07
C GLY A 172 -20.25 4.00 11.22
N PRO A 173 -19.66 3.26 10.26
CA PRO A 173 -19.77 1.80 10.18
C PRO A 173 -19.01 1.05 11.28
N TRP A 174 -18.32 1.77 12.18
CA TRP A 174 -17.62 1.22 13.33
C TRP A 174 -18.33 1.50 14.67
N GLN A 175 -19.50 2.14 14.63
CA GLN A 175 -20.32 2.40 15.81
C GLN A 175 -20.59 1.10 16.61
N GLY A 176 -20.60 1.22 17.94
CA GLY A 176 -20.84 0.09 18.84
C GLY A 176 -19.66 -0.87 19.04
N ARG A 177 -18.58 -0.73 18.25
CA ARG A 177 -17.33 -1.50 18.42
C ARG A 177 -16.40 -0.81 19.42
N THR A 178 -15.60 -1.59 20.15
CA THR A 178 -14.40 -1.06 20.86
C THR A 178 -13.16 -1.52 20.10
N LEU A 179 -12.41 -0.56 19.57
CA LEU A 179 -11.29 -0.75 18.66
C LEU A 179 -9.96 -0.41 19.33
N LEU A 180 -8.86 -0.97 18.83
CA LEU A 180 -7.52 -0.55 19.20
C LEU A 180 -7.21 0.79 18.52
N GLY A 181 -7.51 1.87 19.23
CA GLY A 181 -7.20 3.24 18.83
C GLY A 181 -5.73 3.58 19.01
N LEU A 182 -5.26 4.52 18.21
CA LEU A 182 -3.92 5.06 18.21
C LEU A 182 -3.99 6.59 18.32
N PHE A 183 -3.40 7.15 19.38
CA PHE A 183 -3.35 8.58 19.61
C PHE A 183 -1.92 9.14 19.50
N ARG A 184 -1.76 10.31 18.88
CA ARG A 184 -0.49 11.05 18.93
C ARG A 184 -0.73 12.55 18.91
N ARG A 185 -0.22 13.25 19.93
CA ARG A 185 -0.06 14.71 19.94
C ARG A 185 1.33 15.10 19.44
N SER A 186 1.41 16.11 18.59
CA SER A 186 2.68 16.63 18.04
C SER A 186 2.59 18.13 17.74
N VAL A 187 3.73 18.78 17.51
CA VAL A 187 3.82 20.19 17.10
C VAL A 187 4.13 20.31 15.60
N ARG A 188 3.40 19.52 14.79
CA ARG A 188 3.66 19.30 13.37
C ARG A 188 2.42 19.54 12.50
N PRO A 189 1.88 20.77 12.47
CA PRO A 189 0.73 21.10 11.62
C PRO A 189 1.04 20.97 10.11
N ASP A 190 2.32 20.93 9.73
CA ASP A 190 2.80 20.63 8.37
C ASP A 190 2.51 19.19 7.91
N ARG A 191 2.04 18.32 8.81
CA ARG A 191 1.76 16.90 8.52
C ARG A 191 0.31 16.62 8.17
N VAL A 192 -0.58 17.58 8.35
CA VAL A 192 -1.98 17.48 7.94
C VAL A 192 -2.30 18.55 6.91
N GLY A 193 -3.19 18.24 5.98
CA GLY A 193 -3.75 19.22 5.05
C GLY A 193 -5.06 18.75 4.44
N VAL A 194 -5.82 19.71 3.91
CA VAL A 194 -7.06 19.45 3.18
C VAL A 194 -6.87 19.79 1.71
N ALA A 195 -7.33 18.92 0.83
CA ALA A 195 -7.37 19.14 -0.62
C ALA A 195 -8.79 18.98 -1.14
N ALA A 196 -9.16 19.81 -2.12
CA ALA A 196 -10.38 19.65 -2.89
C ALA A 196 -10.10 18.82 -4.14
N THR A 197 -11.00 17.90 -4.48
CA THR A 197 -11.04 17.15 -5.74
C THR A 197 -12.37 17.39 -6.44
N PRO A 198 -12.54 16.99 -7.71
CA PRO A 198 -13.83 17.08 -8.41
C PRO A 198 -14.98 16.32 -7.71
N GLU A 199 -14.66 15.33 -6.87
CA GLU A 199 -15.60 14.41 -6.24
C GLU A 199 -15.86 14.71 -4.76
N GLY A 200 -15.10 15.61 -4.13
CA GLY A 200 -15.22 16.00 -2.73
C GLY A 200 -13.91 16.50 -2.13
N HIS A 201 -13.91 16.76 -0.83
CA HIS A 201 -12.70 17.06 -0.07
C HIS A 201 -12.05 15.81 0.52
N VAL A 202 -10.73 15.83 0.62
CA VAL A 202 -9.97 14.85 1.41
C VAL A 202 -9.09 15.54 2.44
N THR A 203 -9.03 14.96 3.65
CA THR A 203 -7.99 15.26 4.63
C THR A 203 -6.88 14.23 4.51
N ALA A 204 -5.63 14.68 4.45
CA ALA A 204 -4.46 13.80 4.40
C ALA A 204 -3.53 14.05 5.60
N LEU A 205 -3.03 12.96 6.19
CA LEU A 205 -1.99 12.96 7.21
C LEU A 205 -0.76 12.22 6.71
N THR A 206 0.41 12.88 6.67
CA THR A 206 1.69 12.21 6.45
C THR A 206 2.28 11.75 7.79
N VAL A 207 2.46 10.44 7.93
CA VAL A 207 3.14 9.77 9.04
C VAL A 207 4.55 9.35 8.58
N PRO A 208 5.60 10.10 8.94
CA PRO A 208 6.94 9.82 8.44
C PRO A 208 7.65 8.69 9.19
N GLY A 209 8.17 7.72 8.44
CA GLY A 209 9.04 6.67 8.92
C GLY A 209 10.47 7.14 9.19
N ASP A 210 11.21 6.34 9.94
CA ASP A 210 12.64 6.49 10.16
C ASP A 210 13.46 6.26 8.88
N ASN A 211 13.17 5.15 8.18
CA ASN A 211 13.86 4.59 7.01
C ASN A 211 13.58 5.22 5.63
N GLY A 212 13.08 6.45 5.58
CA GLY A 212 12.84 7.14 4.29
C GLY A 212 11.53 6.78 3.58
N ILE A 213 10.71 5.93 4.19
CA ILE A 213 9.33 5.66 3.79
C ILE A 213 8.39 6.61 4.56
N ASP A 214 7.36 7.12 3.88
CA ASP A 214 6.27 7.92 4.45
C ASP A 214 4.93 7.22 4.18
N ILE A 215 4.07 7.12 5.21
CA ILE A 215 2.68 6.63 5.09
C ILE A 215 1.78 7.86 5.01
N HIS A 216 0.87 7.89 4.05
CA HIS A 216 -0.20 8.89 3.96
C HIS A 216 -1.52 8.21 4.32
N LEU A 217 -2.22 8.73 5.32
CA LEU A 217 -3.58 8.33 5.66
C LEU A 217 -4.55 9.37 5.09
N VAL A 218 -5.48 8.98 4.23
CA VAL A 218 -6.35 9.89 3.48
C VAL A 218 -7.81 9.54 3.77
N LEU A 219 -8.54 10.51 4.33
CA LEU A 219 -9.95 10.40 4.70
C LEU A 219 -10.78 11.29 3.78
N GLY A 220 -11.81 10.72 3.16
CA GLY A 220 -12.74 11.45 2.29
C GLY A 220 -14.00 11.95 3.00
N GLU A 221 -14.72 12.84 2.32
CA GLU A 221 -16.10 13.19 2.65
C GLU A 221 -17.02 11.97 2.60
N GLU A 222 -18.10 12.01 3.37
CA GLU A 222 -19.08 10.92 3.44
C GLU A 222 -19.86 10.85 2.12
N GLY A 223 -19.60 9.79 1.35
CA GLY A 223 -20.11 9.61 -0.02
C GLY A 223 -19.00 9.38 -1.06
N MET A 224 -17.74 9.73 -0.77
CA MET A 224 -16.62 9.41 -1.66
C MET A 224 -16.35 7.90 -1.68
N THR A 225 -16.12 7.34 -2.88
CA THR A 225 -15.75 5.94 -3.07
C THR A 225 -14.27 5.68 -2.74
N PRO A 226 -13.84 4.44 -2.46
CA PRO A 226 -12.43 4.13 -2.20
C PRO A 226 -11.52 4.60 -3.33
N GLY A 227 -11.94 4.40 -4.59
CA GLY A 227 -11.17 4.82 -5.76
C GLY A 227 -10.99 6.32 -5.88
N GLN A 228 -11.97 7.11 -5.45
CA GLN A 228 -11.86 8.58 -5.39
C GLN A 228 -10.89 9.02 -4.29
N VAL A 229 -11.02 8.48 -3.07
CA VAL A 229 -10.14 8.83 -1.94
C VAL A 229 -8.69 8.37 -2.17
N ILE A 230 -8.50 7.16 -2.70
CA ILE A 230 -7.18 6.65 -3.09
C ILE A 230 -6.60 7.48 -4.25
N GLY A 231 -7.39 7.79 -5.28
CA GLY A 231 -6.97 8.63 -6.40
C GLY A 231 -6.51 10.02 -5.95
N ALA A 232 -7.23 10.62 -5.01
CA ALA A 232 -6.82 11.86 -4.33
C ALA A 232 -5.49 11.68 -3.59
N GLY A 233 -5.33 10.55 -2.88
CA GLY A 233 -4.07 10.15 -2.24
C GLY A 233 -2.88 10.07 -3.22
N VAL A 234 -3.08 9.53 -4.42
CA VAL A 234 -2.04 9.53 -5.48
C VAL A 234 -1.70 10.97 -5.88
N GLY A 235 -2.70 11.81 -6.16
CA GLY A 235 -2.48 13.21 -6.53
C GLY A 235 -1.80 14.06 -5.46
N LEU A 236 -2.07 13.78 -4.18
CA LEU A 236 -1.37 14.37 -3.03
C LEU A 236 0.11 13.99 -2.98
N VAL A 237 0.41 12.69 -3.18
CA VAL A 237 1.80 12.18 -3.23
C VAL A 237 2.56 12.82 -4.40
N GLU A 238 1.96 12.85 -5.59
CA GLU A 238 2.58 13.47 -6.76
C GLU A 238 2.67 15.00 -6.66
N ARG A 239 1.89 15.63 -5.76
CA ARG A 239 1.65 17.08 -5.65
C ARG A 239 1.04 17.68 -6.92
N THR A 240 0.09 16.96 -7.51
CA THR A 240 -0.79 17.47 -8.58
C THR A 240 -2.05 18.14 -8.02
N LEU A 241 -2.40 17.87 -6.76
CA LEU A 241 -3.51 18.54 -6.06
C LEU A 241 -3.02 19.71 -5.18
N PRO A 242 -3.74 20.85 -5.15
CA PRO A 242 -3.48 21.92 -4.20
C PRO A 242 -3.89 21.50 -2.78
N VAL A 243 -3.05 21.81 -1.79
CA VAL A 243 -3.29 21.45 -0.38
C VAL A 243 -3.26 22.69 0.48
N THR A 244 -4.28 22.86 1.33
CA THR A 244 -4.25 23.81 2.44
C THR A 244 -3.64 23.10 3.65
N GLU A 245 -2.38 23.40 3.93
CA GLU A 245 -1.64 22.84 5.08
C GLU A 245 -2.24 23.27 6.42
N GLY A 246 -2.08 22.44 7.44
CA GLY A 246 -2.71 22.61 8.77
C GLY A 246 -2.45 23.97 9.42
N GLY A 247 -1.25 24.54 9.25
CA GLY A 247 -0.90 25.87 9.78
C GLY A 247 -1.66 27.05 9.15
N ARG A 248 -2.49 26.79 8.12
CA ARG A 248 -3.25 27.80 7.36
C ARG A 248 -4.77 27.54 7.36
N LEU A 249 -5.24 26.51 8.06
CA LEU A 249 -6.66 26.18 8.13
C LEU A 249 -7.40 27.14 9.08
N PRO A 250 -8.63 27.57 8.75
CA PRO A 250 -9.46 28.39 9.63
C PRO A 250 -9.97 27.59 10.84
N LEU A 251 -10.63 28.25 11.80
CA LEU A 251 -11.28 27.57 12.93
C LEU A 251 -12.58 26.86 12.48
N GLY A 252 -12.94 25.79 13.20
CA GLY A 252 -14.14 24.98 12.97
C GLY A 252 -13.84 23.67 12.23
N HIS A 253 -14.86 23.11 11.59
CA HIS A 253 -14.72 21.94 10.72
C HIS A 253 -14.21 22.39 9.35
N VAL A 254 -13.05 21.87 8.95
CA VAL A 254 -12.31 22.35 7.76
C VAL A 254 -12.08 21.29 6.69
N GLY A 255 -12.38 20.02 7.00
CA GLY A 255 -12.28 18.89 6.09
C GLY A 255 -12.70 17.60 6.80
N PRO A 256 -12.73 16.46 6.07
CA PRO A 256 -13.08 15.15 6.64
C PRO A 256 -12.31 14.83 7.92
N GLY A 257 -13.03 14.56 9.00
CA GLY A 257 -12.46 14.21 10.31
C GLY A 257 -11.55 15.28 10.95
N LEU A 258 -11.46 16.50 10.38
CA LEU A 258 -10.54 17.54 10.80
C LEU A 258 -11.27 18.76 11.36
N HIS A 259 -11.00 19.05 12.63
CA HIS A 259 -11.50 20.22 13.34
C HIS A 259 -10.34 21.04 13.88
N VAL A 260 -10.42 22.37 13.77
CA VAL A 260 -9.42 23.30 14.28
C VAL A 260 -10.06 24.20 15.32
N GLU A 261 -9.56 24.16 16.55
CA GLU A 261 -10.10 24.94 17.65
C GLU A 261 -9.01 25.69 18.42
N GLN A 262 -9.44 26.62 19.26
CA GLN A 262 -8.59 27.33 20.21
C GLN A 262 -8.86 26.80 21.61
N ARG A 263 -7.83 26.25 22.27
CA ARG A 263 -7.91 25.74 23.64
C ARG A 263 -7.13 26.65 24.60
N PRO A 264 -7.64 26.93 25.82
CA PRO A 264 -6.86 27.61 26.86
C PRO A 264 -5.59 26.83 27.23
N SER A 265 -4.49 27.53 27.50
CA SER A 265 -3.23 26.95 27.99
C SER A 265 -2.59 27.81 29.09
N ALA A 266 -1.78 27.16 29.93
CA ALA A 266 -0.98 27.78 30.98
C ALA A 266 0.24 28.55 30.42
N SER A 267 0.64 28.31 29.17
CA SER A 267 1.77 28.97 28.52
C SER A 267 1.52 29.17 27.01
N PRO A 268 2.33 29.99 26.31
CA PRO A 268 2.28 30.08 24.86
C PRO A 268 2.77 28.76 24.22
N GLU A 269 1.83 27.90 23.84
CA GLU A 269 2.12 26.65 23.11
C GLU A 269 2.06 26.85 21.58
N PRO A 270 2.99 26.23 20.81
CA PRO A 270 2.89 26.18 19.35
C PRO A 270 1.65 25.38 18.91
N VAL A 271 1.22 25.59 17.67
CA VAL A 271 0.07 24.89 17.07
C VAL A 271 0.23 23.37 17.21
N ALA A 272 -0.69 22.75 17.94
CA ALA A 272 -0.68 21.32 18.19
C ALA A 272 -1.52 20.56 17.16
N LEU A 273 -1.08 19.34 16.84
CA LEU A 273 -1.81 18.37 16.04
C LEU A 273 -2.06 17.11 16.88
N ASP A 274 -3.33 16.91 17.25
CA ASP A 274 -3.88 15.74 17.92
C ASP A 274 -4.43 14.77 16.85
N VAL A 275 -3.78 13.63 16.64
CA VAL A 275 -4.26 12.58 15.73
C VAL A 275 -4.87 11.43 16.52
N ARG A 276 -6.10 11.03 16.17
CA ARG A 276 -6.75 9.77 16.57
C ARG A 276 -6.99 8.91 15.33
N THR A 277 -6.44 7.71 15.31
CA THR A 277 -6.68 6.72 14.27
C THR A 277 -6.81 5.33 14.89
N VAL A 278 -6.76 4.28 14.08
CA VAL A 278 -6.95 2.88 14.47
C VAL A 278 -5.75 2.04 14.06
N ALA A 279 -5.44 1.01 14.85
CA ALA A 279 -4.59 -0.07 14.40
C ALA A 279 -5.37 -0.96 13.41
N TYR A 280 -4.68 -1.50 12.41
CA TYR A 280 -5.27 -2.39 11.42
C TYR A 280 -4.24 -3.37 10.85
N GLU A 281 -4.70 -4.53 10.43
CA GLU A 281 -4.02 -5.40 9.48
C GLU A 281 -4.96 -5.65 8.30
N VAL A 282 -4.48 -5.41 7.08
CA VAL A 282 -5.19 -5.67 5.83
C VAL A 282 -4.38 -6.68 5.03
N ARG A 283 -5.06 -7.71 4.54
CA ARG A 283 -4.52 -8.77 3.67
C ARG A 283 -5.39 -8.85 2.44
N ALA A 284 -4.79 -8.92 1.27
CA ALA A 284 -5.54 -9.08 0.03
C ALA A 284 -4.75 -9.89 -1.00
N ASP A 285 -5.49 -10.73 -1.71
CA ASP A 285 -5.02 -11.58 -2.78
C ASP A 285 -5.75 -11.17 -4.07
N HIS A 286 -4.99 -10.83 -5.11
CA HIS A 286 -5.52 -10.27 -6.35
C HIS A 286 -5.29 -11.22 -7.52
N ASP A 287 -6.34 -11.43 -8.31
CA ASP A 287 -6.26 -12.06 -9.62
C ASP A 287 -6.09 -11.00 -10.71
N LEU A 288 -4.88 -10.91 -11.28
CA LEU A 288 -4.62 -9.96 -12.36
C LEU A 288 -5.28 -10.41 -13.66
N LEU A 289 -5.72 -11.68 -13.76
CA LEU A 289 -6.52 -12.17 -14.89
C LEU A 289 -8.03 -11.90 -14.74
N ALA A 290 -8.48 -11.35 -13.60
CA ALA A 290 -9.87 -10.92 -13.43
C ALA A 290 -10.16 -9.54 -14.04
N ASP A 291 -9.15 -8.66 -14.13
CA ASP A 291 -9.16 -7.46 -14.98
C ASP A 291 -7.93 -7.44 -15.89
N PRO A 292 -7.92 -8.27 -16.95
CA PRO A 292 -6.78 -8.34 -17.86
C PRO A 292 -6.54 -7.01 -18.58
N SER A 293 -7.57 -6.16 -18.74
CA SER A 293 -7.45 -4.87 -19.41
C SER A 293 -6.63 -3.85 -18.62
N LEU A 294 -6.82 -3.79 -17.29
CA LEU A 294 -6.06 -2.92 -16.39
C LEU A 294 -4.54 -3.19 -16.43
N PHE A 295 -4.17 -4.46 -16.61
CA PHE A 295 -2.80 -4.96 -16.59
C PHE A 295 -2.23 -5.27 -17.99
N GLY A 296 -3.01 -5.07 -19.06
CA GLY A 296 -2.58 -5.33 -20.45
C GLY A 296 -2.32 -6.81 -20.73
N LEU A 297 -2.89 -7.70 -19.93
CA LEU A 297 -2.71 -9.14 -20.09
C LEU A 297 -3.63 -9.65 -21.21
N PRO A 298 -3.16 -10.56 -22.07
CA PRO A 298 -3.97 -11.09 -23.16
C PRO A 298 -5.19 -11.86 -22.64
N THR A 299 -6.36 -11.55 -23.20
CA THR A 299 -7.65 -12.21 -22.88
C THR A 299 -7.81 -13.57 -23.58
N THR A 300 -7.07 -13.79 -24.67
CA THR A 300 -7.08 -15.04 -25.44
C THR A 300 -5.92 -15.95 -25.03
N PRO A 301 -6.13 -17.28 -24.88
CA PRO A 301 -5.04 -18.25 -24.81
C PRO A 301 -4.12 -18.16 -26.03
N HIS A 302 -2.88 -18.66 -25.90
CA HIS A 302 -1.90 -18.71 -26.99
C HIS A 302 -1.55 -17.32 -27.58
N ALA A 303 -1.35 -16.35 -26.71
CA ALA A 303 -0.90 -15.02 -27.10
C ALA A 303 0.55 -15.03 -27.60
N HIS A 304 0.85 -14.09 -28.51
CA HIS A 304 2.08 -14.11 -29.29
C HIS A 304 3.22 -13.33 -28.59
N PHE A 305 4.13 -14.07 -27.96
CA PHE A 305 5.32 -13.56 -27.28
C PHE A 305 6.62 -14.06 -27.94
N PRO A 306 6.90 -13.65 -29.20
CA PRO A 306 7.99 -14.22 -30.00
C PRO A 306 9.38 -13.85 -29.48
N GLY A 307 9.51 -12.83 -28.62
CA GLY A 307 10.76 -12.55 -27.92
C GLY A 307 11.00 -13.48 -26.73
N ILE A 308 9.95 -14.13 -26.20
CA ILE A 308 10.03 -15.06 -25.06
C ILE A 308 10.20 -16.49 -25.56
N SER A 309 9.40 -16.92 -26.54
CA SER A 309 9.39 -18.30 -27.07
C SER A 309 8.90 -18.32 -28.53
N ASP A 310 9.37 -19.31 -29.29
CA ASP A 310 8.88 -19.56 -30.67
C ASP A 310 7.47 -20.19 -30.69
N THR A 311 7.02 -20.72 -29.55
CA THR A 311 5.63 -21.22 -29.38
C THR A 311 4.75 -20.16 -28.72
N PRO A 312 3.50 -19.95 -29.18
CA PRO A 312 2.53 -19.07 -28.50
C PRO A 312 2.31 -19.46 -27.03
N LEU A 313 2.18 -18.46 -26.17
CA LEU A 313 2.14 -18.65 -24.71
C LEU A 313 0.76 -18.40 -24.11
N THR A 314 0.39 -19.21 -23.12
CA THR A 314 -0.74 -18.98 -22.24
C THR A 314 -0.24 -18.59 -20.84
N ILE A 315 -0.64 -17.40 -20.39
CA ILE A 315 -0.43 -16.96 -19.00
C ILE A 315 -1.49 -17.69 -18.16
N GLY A 316 -1.07 -18.72 -17.44
CA GLY A 316 -1.98 -19.61 -16.70
C GLY A 316 -2.41 -19.04 -15.34
N ALA A 317 -1.61 -18.14 -14.76
CA ALA A 317 -1.99 -17.35 -13.59
C ALA A 317 -1.17 -16.06 -13.52
N ALA A 318 -1.79 -14.99 -13.02
CA ALA A 318 -1.08 -13.77 -12.65
C ALA A 318 -1.66 -13.27 -11.32
N ARG A 319 -0.87 -13.30 -10.24
CA ARG A 319 -1.32 -12.99 -8.88
C ARG A 319 -0.45 -11.98 -8.16
N GLN A 320 -1.08 -11.22 -7.28
CA GLN A 320 -0.40 -10.53 -6.19
C GLN A 320 -1.00 -10.96 -4.85
N SER A 321 -0.15 -11.17 -3.85
CA SER A 321 -0.56 -11.18 -2.44
C SER A 321 0.13 -10.04 -1.70
N ALA A 322 -0.61 -9.31 -0.88
CA ALA A 322 -0.10 -8.15 -0.15
C ALA A 322 -0.64 -8.10 1.29
N VAL A 323 0.20 -7.64 2.21
CA VAL A 323 -0.11 -7.49 3.64
C VAL A 323 0.36 -6.12 4.12
N ALA A 324 -0.52 -5.40 4.81
CA ALA A 324 -0.23 -4.13 5.45
C ALA A 324 -0.66 -4.17 6.92
N GLN A 325 0.18 -3.70 7.84
CA GLN A 325 -0.20 -3.57 9.25
C GLN A 325 0.28 -2.23 9.82
N PHE A 326 -0.63 -1.45 10.40
CA PHE A 326 -0.35 -0.19 11.05
C PHE A 326 -0.56 -0.32 12.57
N SER A 327 0.43 0.10 13.36
CA SER A 327 0.45 -0.08 14.82
C SER A 327 1.02 1.15 15.54
N ALA A 328 1.02 1.13 16.88
CA ALA A 328 1.63 2.17 17.71
C ALA A 328 3.15 2.34 17.47
N LYS A 329 3.86 1.23 17.22
CA LYS A 329 5.29 1.13 16.85
C LYS A 329 5.68 1.83 15.55
N GLY A 330 4.89 1.53 14.54
CA GLY A 330 5.36 1.50 13.18
C GLY A 330 4.39 0.74 12.29
N PHE A 331 4.81 0.57 11.06
CA PHE A 331 4.26 -0.42 10.15
C PHE A 331 4.92 -1.77 10.51
N ARG A 332 4.31 -2.46 11.49
CA ARG A 332 4.86 -3.46 12.45
C ARG A 332 6.02 -2.94 13.34
N ALA A 333 6.11 -3.19 14.66
CA ALA A 333 5.13 -3.59 15.69
C ALA A 333 5.71 -3.35 17.13
N GLY A 334 4.88 -3.43 18.19
CA GLY A 334 5.28 -3.98 19.51
C GLY A 334 5.50 -3.07 20.76
N ALA A 335 4.60 -3.20 21.76
CA ALA A 335 4.72 -2.98 23.23
C ALA A 335 4.40 -1.61 23.90
N VAL A 336 3.75 -1.70 25.07
CA VAL A 336 2.95 -0.66 25.78
C VAL A 336 3.75 0.28 26.69
N THR A 337 3.24 1.51 26.89
CA THR A 337 3.62 2.43 27.99
C THR A 337 2.38 2.81 28.80
N ALA A 338 2.43 2.65 30.13
CA ALA A 338 1.39 3.11 31.05
C ALA A 338 1.74 4.47 31.66
N VAL A 339 0.76 5.35 31.84
CA VAL A 339 0.90 6.62 32.59
C VAL A 339 -0.15 6.65 33.68
N ALA A 340 0.28 6.75 34.94
CA ALA A 340 -0.61 6.93 36.08
C ALA A 340 -0.88 8.43 36.30
N ALA A 341 -2.14 8.79 36.57
CA ALA A 341 -2.52 10.14 36.95
C ALA A 341 -2.55 10.27 38.49
N THR A 342 -1.90 11.30 39.01
CA THR A 342 -1.93 11.66 40.44
C THR A 342 -3.10 12.63 40.69
N PRO A 343 -3.95 12.43 41.71
CA PRO A 343 -5.03 13.36 42.02
C PRO A 343 -4.54 14.58 42.82
N GLY A 344 -5.07 15.76 42.49
CA GLY A 344 -5.03 16.95 43.36
C GLY A 344 -4.16 18.10 42.86
N SER A 345 -4.80 19.09 42.23
CA SER A 345 -4.32 20.47 42.06
C SER A 345 -5.53 21.40 42.01
N ALA A 346 -5.40 22.64 42.49
CA ALA A 346 -6.37 23.70 42.21
C ALA A 346 -6.43 23.96 40.69
N PRO A 347 -7.58 24.42 40.13
CA PRO A 347 -7.69 24.68 38.69
C PRO A 347 -6.61 25.70 38.26
N PRO A 348 -5.72 25.34 37.32
CA PRO A 348 -4.67 26.25 36.89
C PRO A 348 -5.27 27.46 36.18
N GLN A 349 -4.65 28.62 36.36
CA GLN A 349 -4.94 29.77 35.51
C GLN A 349 -4.37 29.48 34.12
N LEU A 350 -5.21 29.64 33.09
CA LEU A 350 -4.86 29.40 31.68
C LEU A 350 -4.93 30.73 30.91
N PRO A 351 -3.95 31.65 31.08
CA PRO A 351 -4.01 33.00 30.52
C PRO A 351 -3.69 33.08 29.02
N HIS A 352 -3.31 31.95 28.40
CA HIS A 352 -2.99 31.87 26.98
C HIS A 352 -4.00 31.01 26.24
N THR A 353 -3.96 31.11 24.91
CA THR A 353 -4.77 30.28 24.02
C THR A 353 -3.87 29.70 22.94
N THR A 354 -4.00 28.40 22.67
CA THR A 354 -3.26 27.71 21.61
C THR A 354 -4.22 27.08 20.60
N THR A 355 -3.81 27.03 19.33
CA THR A 355 -4.59 26.38 18.27
C THR A 355 -4.29 24.89 18.26
N VAL A 356 -5.33 24.07 18.27
CA VAL A 356 -5.24 22.61 18.17
C VAL A 356 -6.00 22.12 16.95
N LEU A 357 -5.30 21.40 16.08
CA LEU A 357 -5.89 20.60 15.01
C LEU A 357 -6.19 19.22 15.57
N SER A 358 -7.46 18.83 15.61
CA SER A 358 -7.90 17.48 15.98
C SER A 358 -8.31 16.73 14.72
N LEU A 359 -7.55 15.69 14.38
CA LEU A 359 -7.83 14.79 13.27
C LEU A 359 -8.27 13.42 13.79
N THR A 360 -9.45 12.95 13.38
CA THR A 360 -10.00 11.65 13.75
C THR A 360 -10.30 10.81 12.51
N TYR A 361 -9.84 9.55 12.52
CA TYR A 361 -10.26 8.50 11.57
C TYR A 361 -11.23 7.55 12.30
N ASP A 362 -12.54 7.73 12.06
CA ASP A 362 -13.66 7.01 12.70
C ASP A 362 -14.46 6.12 11.74
N ARG A 363 -14.09 6.14 10.46
CA ARG A 363 -14.72 5.43 9.34
C ARG A 363 -13.65 5.01 8.32
N PRO A 364 -13.99 4.20 7.29
CA PRO A 364 -13.03 3.74 6.30
C PRO A 364 -12.23 4.84 5.62
N PHE A 365 -10.94 4.57 5.40
CA PHE A 365 -9.97 5.50 4.86
C PHE A 365 -8.93 4.79 4.01
N ALA A 366 -8.26 5.56 3.15
CA ALA A 366 -7.17 5.06 2.32
C ALA A 366 -5.83 5.19 3.04
N PHE A 367 -4.92 4.24 2.82
CA PHE A 367 -3.50 4.42 3.14
C PHE A 367 -2.65 4.25 1.88
N LEU A 368 -1.60 5.06 1.78
CA LEU A 368 -0.62 4.99 0.69
C LEU A 368 0.77 4.98 1.30
N THR A 369 1.61 4.02 0.91
CA THR A 369 3.00 3.95 1.36
C THR A 369 3.92 4.42 0.24
N THR A 370 4.88 5.28 0.58
CA THR A 370 5.70 5.98 -0.41
C THR A 370 7.16 6.03 0.01
N THR A 371 8.07 5.95 -0.96
CA THR A 371 9.42 6.49 -0.74
C THR A 371 9.35 8.02 -0.69
N ARG A 372 10.13 8.65 0.19
CA ARG A 372 10.13 10.12 0.36
C ARG A 372 10.77 10.85 -0.82
N SER A 373 11.79 10.24 -1.42
CA SER A 373 12.45 10.69 -2.65
C SER A 373 13.15 9.51 -3.34
N PRO A 374 12.84 9.19 -4.62
CA PRO A 374 11.72 9.71 -5.41
C PRO A 374 10.37 9.40 -4.75
N ARG A 375 9.24 9.92 -5.25
CA ARG A 375 7.90 9.63 -4.70
C ARG A 375 7.21 8.49 -5.44
N LEU A 376 7.78 7.30 -5.28
CA LEU A 376 7.21 6.05 -5.76
C LEU A 376 6.17 5.55 -4.76
N LEU A 377 4.97 5.22 -5.23
CA LEU A 377 3.98 4.48 -4.45
C LEU A 377 4.39 3.00 -4.37
N LEU A 378 4.64 2.52 -3.15
CA LEU A 378 5.06 1.13 -2.89
C LEU A 378 3.84 0.22 -2.72
N THR A 379 2.93 0.59 -1.81
CA THR A 379 1.64 -0.08 -1.60
C THR A 379 0.54 0.93 -1.37
N THR A 380 -0.70 0.52 -1.58
CA THR A 380 -1.90 1.34 -1.40
C THR A 380 -3.03 0.44 -0.96
N GLY A 381 -3.96 0.95 -0.15
CA GLY A 381 -5.08 0.16 0.34
C GLY A 381 -6.20 0.95 0.98
N TRP A 382 -7.27 0.23 1.30
CA TRP A 382 -8.50 0.72 1.90
C TRP A 382 -8.77 -0.03 3.20
N VAL A 383 -9.02 0.70 4.30
CA VAL A 383 -9.20 0.13 5.64
C VAL A 383 -10.68 0.12 6.01
N THR A 384 -11.34 -1.04 5.96
CA THR A 384 -12.72 -1.19 6.46
C THR A 384 -12.80 -1.90 7.81
N ALA A 385 -11.80 -2.73 8.15
CA ALA A 385 -11.78 -3.61 9.32
C ALA A 385 -10.62 -3.30 10.29
N PRO A 386 -10.76 -2.32 11.21
CA PRO A 386 -9.77 -2.06 12.25
C PRO A 386 -9.71 -3.16 13.32
N THR A 387 -8.56 -3.27 13.97
CA THR A 387 -8.27 -4.25 15.02
C THR A 387 -9.17 -4.01 16.25
N PRO A 388 -9.82 -5.05 16.81
CA PRO A 388 -10.62 -4.93 18.03
C PRO A 388 -9.74 -4.69 19.27
N TYR A 389 -10.34 -4.14 20.34
CA TYR A 389 -9.68 -3.97 21.64
C TYR A 389 -10.31 -4.88 22.71
N PRO A 390 -9.50 -5.54 23.57
CA PRO A 390 -8.04 -5.59 23.52
C PRO A 390 -7.57 -6.37 22.28
N ALA A 391 -6.36 -6.05 21.79
CA ALA A 391 -5.73 -6.91 20.79
C ALA A 391 -5.49 -8.29 21.42
N MET A 392 -6.17 -9.31 20.89
CA MET A 392 -5.93 -10.69 21.31
C MET A 392 -4.50 -11.09 20.91
N HIS A 393 -3.59 -11.12 21.88
CA HIS A 393 -2.36 -11.87 21.71
C HIS A 393 -2.73 -13.34 21.52
N LEU A 394 -2.40 -13.89 20.35
CA LEU A 394 -2.30 -15.34 20.20
C LEU A 394 -1.23 -15.81 21.19
N THR A 395 -1.65 -16.61 22.16
CA THR A 395 -0.75 -17.23 23.14
C THR A 395 0.31 -18.04 22.40
N PRO A 396 1.61 -17.91 22.72
CA PRO A 396 2.56 -18.94 22.30
C PRO A 396 2.09 -20.26 22.93
N ALA A 397 2.01 -21.32 22.13
CA ALA A 397 1.68 -22.64 22.63
C ALA A 397 2.71 -23.05 23.69
N SER A 398 2.25 -23.26 24.92
CA SER A 398 3.11 -23.66 26.04
C SER A 398 3.83 -24.96 25.72
N THR A 399 5.13 -24.99 25.93
CA THR A 399 5.94 -26.21 25.91
C THR A 399 5.42 -27.22 26.94
N SER A 400 5.24 -28.47 26.51
CA SER A 400 5.26 -29.68 27.34
C SER A 400 5.73 -30.84 26.46
#